data_AF-A0A928Z8K6-F1
#
_entry.id   AF-A0A928Z8K6-F1
#
_cell.length_a   1.000
_cell.length_b   1.000
_cell.length_c   1.000
_cell.angle_alpha   90.00
_cell.angle_beta   90.00
_cell.angle_gamma   90.00
#
_symmetry.space_group_name_H-M   'P 1'
#
loop_
_entity.id
_entity.type
_entity.pdbx_description
1 polymer ?
#
loop_
_entity_poly.entity_id
_entity_poly.type
_entity_poly.pdbx_seq_one_letter_code
_entity_poly.pdbx_strand_id
1 'polypeptide(L)'
;MTEPKLSHSKMGIASFCVGLFVLWLITNLNLRSFGIDDYIFFLLFALIGLGLAIAGMFYKNRNRLFPTLGCVMNTACLIAILALRSEIVWN
;
A
#
# COMPACT_ATOMS: atom_id res chain seq x y z
N MET A 1 11.17 -22.08 30.60
CA MET A 1 10.34 -21.04 29.97
C MET A 1 11.08 -20.58 28.72
N THR A 2 10.71 -21.10 27.55
CA THR A 2 11.32 -20.68 26.28
C THR A 2 10.57 -19.45 25.78
N GLU A 3 11.27 -18.31 25.76
CA GLU A 3 10.77 -17.04 25.26
C GLU A 3 10.19 -17.20 23.84
N PRO A 4 9.02 -16.62 23.53
CA PRO A 4 8.50 -16.66 22.18
C PRO A 4 9.43 -15.82 21.29
N LYS A 5 10.30 -16.49 20.53
CA LYS A 5 11.06 -15.87 19.43
C LYS A 5 10.06 -15.19 18.51
N LEU A 6 9.94 -13.87 18.63
CA LEU A 6 9.17 -13.00 17.77
C LEU A 6 9.89 -12.95 16.42
N SER A 7 9.75 -14.02 15.62
CA SER A 7 10.29 -14.05 14.27
C SER A 7 9.42 -13.14 13.41
N HIS A 8 9.85 -11.88 13.28
CA HIS A 8 9.22 -10.93 12.38
C HIS A 8 9.25 -11.49 10.95
N SER A 9 8.07 -11.55 10.32
CA SER A 9 7.97 -11.90 8.91
C SER A 9 8.55 -10.76 8.07
N LYS A 10 9.78 -10.94 7.57
CA LYS A 10 10.50 -9.98 6.71
C LYS A 10 9.65 -9.47 5.54
N MET A 11 8.73 -10.31 5.07
CA MET A 11 7.84 -10.00 3.94
C MET A 11 6.65 -9.11 4.32
N GLY A 12 6.15 -9.21 5.56
CA GLY A 12 5.11 -8.31 6.06
C GLY A 12 5.63 -6.88 6.23
N ILE A 13 6.86 -6.75 6.75
CA ILE A 13 7.54 -5.45 6.89
C ILE A 13 7.75 -4.79 5.53
N ALA A 14 8.18 -5.55 4.52
CA ALA A 14 8.35 -5.03 3.16
C ALA A 14 7.04 -4.46 2.59
N SER A 15 5.93 -5.19 2.75
CA SER A 15 4.60 -4.73 2.31
C SER A 15 4.13 -3.47 3.03
N PHE A 16 4.43 -3.35 4.32
CA PHE A 16 4.13 -2.17 5.12
C PHE A 16 4.92 -0.94 4.65
N CYS A 17 6.22 -1.10 4.37
CA CYS A 17 7.06 -0.03 3.82
C CYS A 17 6.56 0.45 2.44
N VAL A 18 6.15 -0.48 1.56
CA VAL A 18 5.57 -0.13 0.25
C VAL A 18 4.30 0.68 0.43
N GLY A 19 3.40 0.26 1.33
CA GLY A 19 2.17 1.00 1.60
C GLY A 19 2.40 2.41 2.14
N LEU A 20 3.35 2.59 3.06
CA LEU A 20 3.73 3.92 3.55
C LEU A 20 4.32 4.80 2.43
N PHE A 21 5.15 4.21 1.57
CA PHE A 21 5.70 4.92 0.43
C PHE A 21 4.61 5.39 -0.54
N VAL A 22 3.61 4.54 -0.82
CA VAL A 22 2.46 4.91 -1.67
C VAL A 22 1.64 6.04 -1.06
N LEU A 23 1.39 5.99 0.25
CA LEU A 23 0.65 7.04 0.98
C LEU A 23 1.39 8.37 0.97
N TRP A 24 2.71 8.33 1.16
CA TRP A 24 3.58 9.49 1.04
C TRP A 24 3.59 10.05 -0.39
N LEU A 25 3.60 9.17 -1.40
CA LEU A 25 3.56 9.55 -2.81
C LEU A 25 2.23 10.24 -3.16
N ILE A 26 1.09 9.71 -2.71
CA ILE A 26 -0.24 10.31 -2.91
C ILE A 26 -0.31 11.71 -2.27
N THR A 27 0.28 11.91 -1.10
CA THR A 27 0.27 13.21 -0.43
C THR A 27 1.26 14.21 -1.02
N ASN A 28 2.40 13.75 -1.56
CA ASN A 28 3.44 14.61 -2.18
C ASN A 28 3.20 14.90 -3.65
N LEU A 29 2.61 13.95 -4.39
CA LEU A 29 2.01 14.24 -5.67
C LEU A 29 0.88 15.20 -5.36
N ASN A 30 1.13 16.49 -5.53
CA ASN A 30 0.12 17.53 -5.52
C ASN A 30 -0.88 17.16 -6.63
N LEU A 31 -1.82 16.27 -6.31
CA LEU A 31 -2.93 15.83 -7.15
C LEU A 31 -3.94 16.98 -7.31
N ARG A 32 -3.46 18.22 -7.36
CA ARG A 32 -4.22 19.46 -7.53
C ARG A 32 -4.95 19.50 -8.87
N SER A 33 -4.56 18.63 -9.80
CA SER A 33 -5.25 18.40 -11.08
C SER A 33 -6.34 17.31 -11.01
N PHE A 34 -6.43 16.55 -9.92
CA PHE A 34 -7.41 15.50 -9.76
C PHE A 34 -8.67 16.01 -9.06
N GLY A 35 -9.82 15.43 -9.42
CA GLY A 35 -11.04 15.63 -8.67
C GLY A 35 -10.85 15.18 -7.23
N ILE A 36 -11.59 15.81 -6.31
CA ILE A 36 -11.60 15.41 -4.90
C ILE A 36 -12.03 13.94 -4.77
N ASP A 37 -12.94 13.49 -5.64
CA ASP A 37 -13.46 12.12 -5.69
C ASP A 37 -12.36 11.08 -6.01
N ASP A 38 -11.50 11.35 -7.00
CA ASP A 38 -10.39 10.47 -7.35
C ASP A 38 -9.38 10.37 -6.20
N TYR A 39 -9.07 11.51 -5.58
CA TYR A 39 -8.14 11.57 -4.46
C TYR A 39 -8.62 10.74 -3.27
N ILE A 40 -9.90 10.85 -2.90
CA ILE A 40 -10.50 10.07 -1.82
C ILE A 40 -10.49 8.57 -2.16
N PHE A 41 -10.80 8.22 -3.41
CA PHE A 41 -10.80 6.83 -3.86
C PHE A 41 -9.41 6.18 -3.73
N PHE A 42 -8.37 6.84 -4.24
CA PHE A 42 -6.99 6.35 -4.13
C PHE A 42 -6.50 6.28 -2.68
N LEU A 43 -6.89 7.25 -1.85
CA LEU A 43 -6.53 7.26 -0.44
C LEU A 43 -7.17 6.09 0.32
N LEU A 44 -8.46 5.81 0.10
CA LEU A 44 -9.14 4.65 0.67
C LEU A 44 -8.51 3.34 0.21
N PHE A 45 -8.18 3.23 -1.08
CA PHE A 45 -7.54 2.03 -1.63
C PHE A 45 -6.15 1.76 -1.01
N ALA A 46 -5.34 2.81 -0.87
CA ALA A 46 -4.04 2.74 -0.20
C ALA A 46 -4.19 2.36 1.29
N LEU A 47 -5.23 2.88 1.97
CA LEU A 47 -5.52 2.54 3.37
C LEU A 47 -5.89 1.06 3.53
N ILE A 48 -6.72 0.52 2.63
CA ILE A 48 -7.09 -0.90 2.64
C ILE A 48 -5.85 -1.77 2.37
N GLY A 49 -5.00 -1.37 1.42
CA GLY A 49 -3.74 -2.07 1.12
C GLY A 49 -2.77 -2.08 2.32
N LEU A 50 -2.65 -0.95 3.01
CA LEU A 50 -1.88 -0.82 4.25
C LEU A 50 -2.47 -1.67 5.38
N GLY A 51 -3.80 -1.68 5.53
CA GLY A 51 -4.50 -2.53 6.50
C GLY A 51 -4.26 -4.03 6.26
N LEU A 52 -4.25 -4.47 4.99
CA LEU A 52 -3.90 -5.84 4.61
C LEU A 52 -2.43 -6.18 4.91
N ALA A 53 -1.52 -5.23 4.68
CA ALA A 53 -0.10 -5.38 5.01
C ALA A 53 0.13 -5.53 6.52
N ILE A 54 -0.54 -4.70 7.33
CA ILE A 54 -0.50 -4.77 8.80
C ILE A 54 -1.09 -6.09 9.29
N ALA A 55 -2.25 -6.50 8.77
CA ALA A 55 -2.88 -7.79 9.10
C ALA A 55 -1.92 -8.96 8.79
N GLY A 56 -1.15 -8.86 7.70
CA GLY A 56 -0.10 -9.79 7.34
C GLY A 56 1.10 -9.85 8.29
N MET A 57 1.36 -8.79 9.07
CA MET A 57 2.43 -8.78 10.08
C MET A 57 2.01 -9.49 11.38
N PHE A 58 0.73 -9.41 11.76
CA PHE A 58 0.23 -9.99 13.02
C PHE A 58 -0.23 -11.45 12.89
N TYR A 59 -0.54 -11.92 11.67
CA TYR A 59 -0.93 -13.32 11.45
C TYR A 59 0.28 -14.26 11.34
N LYS A 60 0.58 -14.97 12.43
CA LYS A 60 1.75 -15.86 12.60
C LYS A 60 1.75 -17.12 11.71
N ASN A 61 0.61 -17.52 11.12
CA ASN A 61 0.49 -18.86 10.53
C ASN A 61 -0.49 -19.01 9.34
N ARG A 62 -0.82 -17.96 8.59
CA ARG A 62 -1.50 -18.14 7.29
C ARG A 62 -0.61 -17.64 6.18
N ASN A 63 -0.57 -18.43 5.10
CA ASN A 63 0.14 -18.24 3.85
C ASN A 63 0.36 -16.75 3.54
N ARG A 64 1.56 -16.41 3.06
CA ARG A 64 2.07 -15.06 2.70
C ARG A 64 1.12 -14.21 1.83
N LEU A 65 -0.04 -14.71 1.47
CA LEU A 65 -1.16 -14.09 0.76
C LEU A 65 -1.57 -12.74 1.34
N PHE A 66 -1.76 -12.57 2.64
CA PHE A 66 -2.20 -11.27 3.19
C PHE A 66 -1.21 -10.12 2.93
N PRO A 67 0.09 -10.24 3.30
CA PRO A 67 1.06 -9.21 2.98
C PRO A 67 1.33 -9.10 1.47
N THR A 68 1.22 -10.20 0.71
CA THR A 68 1.36 -10.18 -0.75
C THR A 68 0.21 -9.42 -1.41
N LEU A 69 -1.04 -9.64 -1.01
CA LEU A 69 -2.21 -8.95 -1.50
C LEU A 69 -2.13 -7.45 -1.19
N GLY A 70 -1.74 -7.08 0.04
CA GLY A 70 -1.50 -5.67 0.38
C GLY A 70 -0.43 -5.02 -0.50
N CYS A 71 0.64 -5.75 -0.80
CA CYS A 71 1.71 -5.26 -1.67
C CYS A 71 1.24 -5.11 -3.13
N VAL A 72 0.54 -6.11 -3.68
CA VAL A 72 -0.01 -6.08 -5.04
C VAL A 72 -1.00 -4.94 -5.18
N MET A 73 -1.89 -4.76 -4.20
CA MET A 73 -2.91 -3.73 -4.25
C MET A 73 -2.32 -2.32 -4.16
N ASN A 74 -1.34 -2.12 -3.29
CA ASN A 74 -0.61 -0.85 -3.21
C ASN A 74 0.23 -0.57 -4.48
N THR A 75 0.83 -1.60 -5.07
CA THR A 75 1.58 -1.46 -6.33
C THR A 75 0.66 -1.13 -7.50
N ALA A 76 -0.50 -1.79 -7.59
CA ALA A 76 -1.51 -1.49 -8.60
C ALA A 76 -2.05 -0.05 -8.45
N CYS A 77 -2.27 0.40 -7.22
CA CYS A 77 -2.63 1.79 -6.92
C CYS A 77 -1.56 2.77 -7.42
N LEU A 78 -0.28 2.47 -7.17
CA LEU A 78 0.85 3.28 -7.61
C LEU A 78 0.91 3.39 -9.16
N ILE A 79 0.72 2.27 -9.86
CA ILE A 79 0.69 2.25 -11.33
C ILE A 79 -0.49 3.06 -11.86
N ALA A 80 -1.68 2.92 -11.27
CA ALA A 80 -2.87 3.67 -11.68
C ALA A 80 -2.65 5.18 -11.53
N ILE A 81 -2.08 5.64 -10.40
CA ILE A 81 -1.77 7.05 -10.17
C ILE A 81 -0.75 7.56 -11.20
N LEU A 82 0.29 6.79 -11.50
CA LEU A 82 1.30 7.17 -12.48
C LEU A 82 0.76 7.24 -13.91
N ALA A 83 -0.07 6.26 -14.30
CA ALA A 83 -0.71 6.22 -15.60
C ALA A 83 -1.63 7.43 -15.79
N LEU A 84 -2.50 7.66 -14.81
CA LEU A 84 -3.44 8.76 -14.84
C LEU A 84 -2.74 10.13 -14.82
N ARG A 85 -1.64 10.26 -14.07
CA ARG A 85 -0.79 11.45 -14.11
C ARG A 85 -0.13 11.63 -15.47
N SER A 86 0.33 10.55 -16.11
CA SER A 86 0.94 10.66 -17.43
C SER A 86 -0.05 11.19 -18.45
N GLU A 87 -1.31 10.74 -18.45
CA GLU A 87 -2.33 11.25 -19.38
C GLU A 87 -2.59 12.75 -19.22
N ILE A 88 -2.54 13.28 -18.00
CA ILE A 88 -2.70 14.73 -17.75
C ILE A 88 -1.50 15.55 -18.26
N VAL A 89 -0.29 15.00 -18.26
CA VAL A 89 0.92 15.74 -18.67
C VAL A 89 1.03 15.88 -20.20
N TRP A 90 0.44 14.96 -20.96
CA TRP A 90 0.51 14.94 -22.43
C TRP A 90 -0.69 15.63 -23.13
N ASN A 91 -1.65 16.16 -22.38
CA ASN A 91 -2.86 16.82 -22.88
C ASN A 91 -2.81 18.32 -22.58
#